data_AF-F2QNV8-F1
#
_entry.id   AF-F2QNV8-F1
#
_cell.length_a   1.000
_cell.length_b   1.000
_cell.length_c   1.000
_cell.angle_alpha   90.00
_cell.angle_beta   90.00
_cell.angle_gamma   90.00
#
_symmetry.space_group_name_H-M   'P 1'
#
loop_
_entity.id
_entity.type
_entity.pdbx_description
1 polymer ?
#
loop_
_entity_poly.entity_id
_entity_poly.type
_entity_poly.pdbx_seq_one_letter_code
_entity_poly.pdbx_strand_id
1 'polypeptide(L)'
;MKVTLSVLAIASQLVRIVCSEGENICIGDQCYPKNFEPDKEWKPVQEGQIIPPGSHVRMDFNTHQREAKLVEENEDIDPSSLGVAVVDSTGSFADDQSLEKIEGLSMEQLDEKLEELIELSHDYEYGSDIILSDQYIFGVAGLVPTKTKFTSELKEKALRIVGSCLRNNADAVEKLLGTVPNTITIQFMSNLVGKVNSTGENVDSVEQKRILSIIGAVIPFKIGKVLFEACSGTQKLLLSLDKLESSVQLRGYQMLDDFIHHPEEELLSSLTAKERLVKHIELIQSFFASGKHSLDIAINRELFTRLIALRTNLESANPNLCKPSTDFLNWLIDEIEATKDTDPHFSKELKHLRFELFGNPLASRKGFSDEL
;
A
#
# COMPACT_ATOMS: atom_id res chain seq x y z
N MET A 1 -14.00 4.78 -41.59
CA MET A 1 -13.07 3.75 -42.10
C MET A 1 -11.71 3.99 -41.46
N LYS A 2 -11.27 3.10 -40.54
CA LYS A 2 -9.97 3.01 -39.85
C LYS A 2 -9.55 4.30 -39.08
N VAL A 3 -9.42 4.28 -37.75
CA VAL A 3 -8.34 3.61 -37.02
C VAL A 3 -8.86 2.99 -35.71
N THR A 4 -8.88 1.67 -35.66
CA THR A 4 -8.81 0.85 -34.44
C THR A 4 -7.35 0.43 -34.25
N LEU A 5 -6.98 0.11 -32.99
CA LEU A 5 -5.65 -0.30 -32.47
C LEU A 5 -4.70 0.82 -32.00
N SER A 6 -4.66 1.05 -30.67
CA SER A 6 -3.42 1.09 -29.87
C SER A 6 -3.67 1.50 -28.41
N VAL A 7 -4.50 0.74 -27.68
CA VAL A 7 -4.55 0.81 -26.20
C VAL A 7 -4.32 -0.57 -25.56
N LEU A 8 -4.32 -1.65 -26.35
CA LEU A 8 -4.05 -3.02 -25.88
C LEU A 8 -2.56 -3.43 -25.92
N ALA A 9 -1.65 -2.57 -26.37
CA ALA A 9 -0.25 -2.94 -26.64
C ALA A 9 0.76 -2.62 -25.53
N ILE A 10 0.34 -2.01 -24.41
CA ILE A 10 1.25 -1.69 -23.29
C ILE A 10 1.16 -2.75 -22.16
N ALA A 11 0.20 -3.69 -22.23
CA ALA A 11 0.01 -4.72 -21.21
C ALA A 11 0.81 -6.03 -21.43
N SER A 12 1.77 -6.09 -22.37
CA SER A 12 2.45 -7.35 -22.74
C SER A 12 3.98 -7.30 -22.72
N GLN A 13 4.61 -6.30 -22.10
CA GLN A 13 6.07 -6.18 -22.17
C GLN A 13 6.74 -5.72 -20.87
N LEU A 14 6.47 -6.44 -19.77
CA LEU A 14 7.21 -6.30 -18.50
C LEU A 14 7.46 -7.66 -17.81
N VAL A 15 7.81 -8.69 -18.60
CA VAL A 15 8.43 -9.90 -18.05
C VAL A 15 9.58 -10.32 -18.95
N ARG A 16 10.76 -9.77 -18.68
CA ARG A 16 12.05 -10.45 -18.91
C ARG A 16 13.04 -9.96 -17.86
N ILE A 17 12.83 -10.38 -16.61
CA ILE A 17 13.97 -10.59 -15.72
C ILE A 17 14.34 -12.05 -15.91
N VAL A 18 15.37 -12.27 -16.72
CA VAL A 18 16.14 -13.51 -16.68
C VAL A 18 16.95 -13.43 -15.40
N CYS A 19 16.44 -14.00 -14.31
CA CYS A 19 17.32 -14.53 -13.29
C CYS A 19 17.49 -16.01 -13.62
N SER A 20 18.70 -16.38 -14.03
CA SER A 20 19.11 -17.77 -14.20
C SER A 20 18.77 -18.56 -12.94
N GLU A 21 18.22 -19.75 -13.14
CA GLU A 21 17.90 -20.70 -12.07
C GLU A 21 19.11 -20.95 -11.16
N GLY A 22 18.89 -20.84 -9.85
CA GLY A 22 19.62 -21.56 -8.81
C GLY A 22 20.91 -20.90 -8.28
N GLU A 23 20.94 -20.72 -6.96
CA GLU A 23 22.14 -20.69 -6.09
C GLU A 23 22.90 -19.38 -5.84
N ASN A 24 22.70 -18.28 -6.57
CA ASN A 24 23.43 -17.02 -6.31
C ASN A 24 22.51 -15.83 -5.95
N ILE A 25 22.96 -15.00 -5.00
CA ILE A 25 22.41 -13.69 -4.65
C ILE A 25 23.29 -12.63 -5.32
N CYS A 26 22.69 -11.65 -5.98
CA CYS A 26 23.42 -10.53 -6.61
C CYS A 26 22.93 -9.19 -6.05
N ILE A 27 23.86 -8.39 -5.52
CA ILE A 27 23.64 -7.01 -5.08
C ILE A 27 24.58 -6.10 -5.89
N GLY A 28 23.99 -5.27 -6.77
CA GLY A 28 24.75 -4.48 -7.73
C GLY A 28 25.54 -5.36 -8.70
N ASP A 29 26.85 -5.11 -8.81
CA ASP A 29 27.78 -5.88 -9.66
C ASP A 29 28.41 -7.09 -8.91
N GLN A 30 28.05 -7.32 -7.64
CA GLN A 30 28.60 -8.41 -6.83
C GLN A 30 27.59 -9.55 -6.69
N CYS A 31 28.00 -10.76 -7.10
CA CYS A 31 27.23 -11.98 -6.94
C CYS A 31 27.97 -12.97 -6.03
N TYR A 32 27.25 -13.57 -5.08
CA TYR A 32 27.77 -14.55 -4.15
C TYR A 32 26.75 -15.68 -3.92
N PRO A 33 27.19 -16.87 -3.46
CA PRO A 33 26.28 -17.99 -3.21
C PRO A 33 25.22 -17.66 -2.17
N LYS A 34 24.00 -18.16 -2.38
CA LYS A 34 22.86 -18.01 -1.46
C LYS A 34 23.11 -18.66 -0.10
N ASN A 35 23.79 -19.81 -0.11
CA ASN A 35 24.18 -20.52 1.10
C ASN A 35 25.60 -20.07 1.48
N PHE A 36 25.78 -19.69 2.74
CA PHE A 36 27.10 -19.40 3.30
C PHE A 36 27.86 -20.71 3.55
N GLU A 37 29.14 -20.77 3.16
CA GLU A 37 30.02 -21.91 3.43
C GLU A 37 30.91 -21.59 4.65
N PRO A 38 30.57 -22.10 5.86
CA PRO A 38 31.34 -21.86 7.06
C PRO A 38 32.72 -22.53 6.97
N ASP A 39 33.71 -21.86 7.53
CA ASP A 39 35.09 -22.34 7.63
C ASP A 39 35.55 -22.31 9.08
N LYS A 40 36.74 -22.82 9.38
CA LYS A 40 37.31 -22.81 10.74
C LYS A 40 37.61 -21.41 11.26
N GLU A 41 37.85 -20.47 10.34
CA GLU A 41 38.08 -19.06 10.64
C GLU A 41 36.80 -18.24 10.44
N TRP A 42 36.66 -17.15 11.21
CA TRP A 42 35.55 -16.22 11.07
C TRP A 42 35.53 -15.58 9.68
N LYS A 43 34.44 -15.77 8.94
CA LYS A 43 34.22 -15.14 7.64
C LYS A 43 33.01 -14.20 7.69
N PRO A 44 33.07 -13.06 7.00
CA PRO A 44 31.95 -12.14 6.90
C PRO A 44 30.79 -12.78 6.12
N VAL A 45 29.58 -12.66 6.66
CA VAL A 45 28.34 -13.11 6.04
C VAL A 45 27.77 -11.96 5.20
N GLN A 46 27.58 -12.20 3.90
CA GLN A 46 27.02 -11.21 2.99
C GLN A 46 25.52 -11.05 3.18
N GLU A 47 24.97 -9.92 2.75
CA GLU A 47 23.56 -9.60 2.94
C GLU A 47 22.65 -10.62 2.22
N GLY A 48 21.64 -11.14 2.92
CA GLY A 48 20.74 -12.16 2.37
C GLY A 48 21.32 -13.59 2.29
N GLN A 49 22.58 -13.85 2.65
CA GLN A 49 23.08 -15.23 2.72
C GLN A 49 22.42 -16.03 3.84
N ILE A 50 22.11 -17.29 3.56
CA ILE A 50 21.58 -18.25 4.53
C ILE A 50 22.76 -18.92 5.24
N ILE A 51 22.85 -18.76 6.55
CA ILE A 51 23.87 -19.40 7.39
C ILE A 51 23.42 -20.83 7.72
N PRO A 52 24.25 -21.87 7.48
CA PRO A 52 23.91 -23.23 7.83
C PRO A 52 23.73 -23.40 9.35
N PRO A 53 22.73 -24.19 9.79
CA PRO A 53 22.51 -24.47 11.21
C PRO A 53 23.74 -25.14 11.83
N GLY A 54 24.06 -24.77 13.07
CA GLY A 54 25.26 -25.25 13.77
C GLY A 54 26.54 -24.46 13.49
N SER A 55 26.46 -23.29 12.83
CA SER A 55 27.58 -22.36 12.70
C SER A 55 27.65 -21.42 13.91
N HIS A 56 28.86 -21.10 14.39
CA HIS A 56 29.08 -20.04 15.37
C HIS A 56 28.94 -18.69 14.66
N VAL A 57 28.05 -17.81 15.15
CA VAL A 57 27.81 -16.48 14.56
C VAL A 57 28.11 -15.39 15.57
N ARG A 58 28.79 -14.33 15.14
CA ARG A 58 29.03 -13.13 15.94
C ARG A 58 28.76 -11.88 15.12
N MET A 59 28.57 -10.76 15.80
CA MET A 59 28.48 -9.43 15.19
C MET A 59 29.66 -8.60 15.70
N ASP A 60 30.43 -8.01 14.79
CA ASP A 60 31.42 -7.00 15.16
C ASP A 60 30.68 -5.68 15.43
N PHE A 61 30.72 -5.21 16.68
CA PHE A 61 30.04 -3.99 17.12
C PHE A 61 30.62 -2.70 16.50
N ASN A 62 31.85 -2.73 16.00
CA ASN A 62 32.44 -1.55 15.36
C ASN A 62 31.99 -1.41 13.91
N THR A 63 31.86 -2.53 13.19
CA THR A 63 31.53 -2.55 11.76
C THR A 63 30.06 -2.91 11.49
N HIS A 64 29.33 -3.37 12.52
CA HIS A 64 27.98 -3.98 12.43
C HIS A 64 27.93 -5.17 11.46
N GLN A 65 29.08 -5.77 11.14
CA GLN A 65 29.17 -6.89 10.21
C GLN A 65 28.97 -8.23 10.95
N ARG A 66 28.15 -9.10 10.36
CA ARG A 66 27.95 -10.47 10.85
C ARG A 66 29.07 -11.35 10.32
N GLU A 67 29.66 -12.17 11.18
CA GLU A 67 30.67 -13.16 10.81
C GLU A 67 30.24 -14.55 11.33
N ALA A 68 30.59 -15.60 10.59
CA ALA A 68 30.32 -16.97 11.00
C ALA A 68 31.51 -17.91 10.79
N LYS A 69 31.65 -18.91 11.67
CA LYS A 69 32.65 -20.00 11.60
C LYS A 69 32.00 -21.37 11.91
N LEU A 70 32.67 -22.45 11.52
CA LEU A 70 32.31 -23.82 11.88
C LEU A 70 32.58 -24.07 13.38
N VAL A 71 31.68 -24.76 14.07
CA VAL A 71 31.89 -25.22 15.45
C VAL A 71 32.86 -26.40 15.44
N GLU A 72 34.00 -26.32 16.13
CA GLU A 72 34.89 -27.46 16.33
C GLU A 72 34.42 -28.30 17.54
N GLU A 73 34.36 -29.62 17.40
CA GLU A 73 33.82 -30.57 18.39
C GLU A 73 34.58 -30.60 19.75
N ASN A 74 35.61 -29.77 19.94
CA ASN A 74 36.44 -29.69 21.16
C ASN A 74 36.53 -28.28 21.77
N GLU A 75 35.69 -27.31 21.38
CA GLU A 75 35.61 -26.04 22.09
C GLU A 75 34.68 -26.19 23.32
N ASP A 76 35.28 -26.36 24.52
CA ASP A 76 34.58 -26.26 25.80
C ASP A 76 33.99 -24.84 25.95
N ILE A 77 32.68 -24.71 25.76
CA ILE A 77 31.97 -23.43 25.89
C ILE A 77 31.87 -23.08 27.38
N ASP A 78 32.59 -22.05 27.81
CA ASP A 78 32.50 -21.47 29.14
C ASP A 78 31.10 -20.85 29.36
N PRO A 79 30.28 -21.40 30.28
CA PRO A 79 28.92 -20.92 30.54
C PRO A 79 28.88 -19.50 31.14
N SER A 80 30.01 -18.94 31.55
CA SER A 80 30.11 -17.56 32.03
C SER A 80 30.27 -16.52 30.91
N SER A 81 30.50 -16.95 29.66
CA SER A 81 30.45 -16.07 28.47
C SER A 81 29.09 -16.07 27.77
N LEU A 82 28.14 -16.92 28.21
CA LEU A 82 26.73 -16.87 27.82
C LEU A 82 25.99 -15.76 28.59
N GLY A 83 26.33 -14.53 28.21
CA GLY A 83 25.68 -13.31 28.67
C GLY A 83 24.55 -12.83 27.76
N VAL A 84 23.85 -13.71 27.04
CA VAL A 84 22.54 -13.46 26.43
C VAL A 84 21.83 -14.82 26.39
N ALA A 85 20.68 -14.93 27.04
CA ALA A 85 19.80 -16.06 26.82
C ALA A 85 19.38 -16.00 25.34
N VAL A 86 19.96 -16.87 24.51
CA VAL A 86 19.42 -17.17 23.19
C VAL A 86 18.11 -17.90 23.46
N VAL A 87 17.02 -17.14 23.47
CA VAL A 87 15.71 -17.69 23.15
C VAL A 87 15.86 -18.21 21.73
N ASP A 88 15.77 -19.53 21.61
CA ASP A 88 15.80 -20.26 20.36
C ASP A 88 14.90 -19.56 19.35
N SER A 89 15.48 -18.84 18.38
CA SER A 89 14.73 -18.06 17.39
C SER A 89 14.16 -18.95 16.28
N THR A 90 14.08 -20.25 16.52
CA THR A 90 13.23 -21.19 15.76
C THR A 90 12.04 -21.69 16.57
N GLY A 91 11.89 -21.25 17.82
CA GLY A 91 10.61 -21.31 18.52
C GLY A 91 9.66 -20.30 17.90
N SER A 92 8.93 -20.71 16.86
CA SER A 92 7.62 -20.13 16.62
C SER A 92 6.86 -20.18 17.96
N PHE A 93 6.21 -19.09 18.35
CA PHE A 93 5.27 -19.10 19.48
C PHE A 93 4.05 -20.02 19.21
N ALA A 94 4.06 -20.81 18.11
CA ALA A 94 3.06 -21.82 17.78
C ALA A 94 2.88 -22.96 18.79
N ASP A 95 3.67 -23.01 19.87
CA ASP A 95 3.38 -23.89 21.03
C ASP A 95 2.39 -23.23 22.02
N ASP A 96 1.96 -22.00 21.76
CA ASP A 96 0.86 -21.33 22.45
C ASP A 96 -0.48 -21.85 21.93
N GLN A 97 -1.27 -22.50 22.80
CA GLN A 97 -2.64 -23.00 22.50
C GLN A 97 -3.55 -21.89 21.96
N SER A 98 -3.19 -20.63 22.20
CA SER A 98 -3.87 -19.46 21.67
C SER A 98 -3.87 -19.37 20.13
N LEU A 99 -2.96 -20.03 19.42
CA LEU A 99 -2.91 -20.05 17.94
C LEU A 99 -3.45 -21.34 17.31
N GLU A 100 -4.25 -22.13 18.05
CA GLU A 100 -4.95 -23.28 17.47
C GLU A 100 -5.72 -22.91 16.18
N LYS A 101 -5.66 -23.80 15.17
CA LYS A 101 -6.32 -23.59 13.86
C LYS A 101 -7.81 -23.32 14.05
N ILE A 102 -8.30 -22.24 13.44
CA ILE A 102 -9.73 -21.91 13.51
C ILE A 102 -10.59 -22.72 12.51
N GLU A 103 -9.95 -23.42 11.57
CA GLU A 103 -10.64 -24.27 10.60
C GLU A 103 -11.31 -25.47 11.29
N GLY A 104 -12.62 -25.64 11.06
CA GLY A 104 -13.40 -26.76 11.59
C GLY A 104 -14.11 -26.49 12.92
N LEU A 105 -13.90 -25.32 13.53
CA LEU A 105 -14.65 -24.87 14.70
C LEU A 105 -16.15 -24.65 14.37
N SER A 106 -17.03 -24.82 15.37
CA SER A 106 -18.43 -24.37 15.25
C SER A 106 -18.50 -22.84 15.14
N MET A 107 -19.64 -22.28 14.75
CA MET A 107 -19.78 -20.82 14.63
C MET A 107 -19.59 -20.12 15.98
N GLU A 108 -20.06 -20.73 17.07
CA GLU A 108 -19.90 -20.22 18.43
C GLU A 108 -18.43 -20.27 18.88
N GLN A 109 -17.76 -21.40 18.66
CA GLN A 109 -16.34 -21.56 19.00
C GLN A 109 -15.45 -20.63 18.17
N LEU A 110 -15.79 -20.46 16.89
CA LEU A 110 -15.10 -19.53 16.01
C LEU A 110 -15.27 -18.09 16.51
N ASP A 111 -16.48 -17.70 16.93
CA ASP A 111 -16.72 -16.36 17.44
C ASP A 111 -15.89 -16.05 18.70
N GLU A 112 -15.87 -16.98 19.66
CA GLU A 112 -15.05 -16.89 20.87
C GLU A 112 -13.55 -16.81 20.53
N LYS A 113 -13.08 -17.65 19.58
CA LYS A 113 -11.68 -17.66 19.17
C LYS A 113 -11.26 -16.38 18.46
N LEU A 114 -12.15 -15.79 17.64
CA LEU A 114 -11.86 -14.50 17.00
C LEU A 114 -11.74 -13.37 18.01
N GLU A 115 -12.50 -13.37 19.11
CA GLU A 115 -12.33 -12.37 20.18
C GLU A 115 -10.98 -12.48 20.89
N GLU A 116 -10.47 -13.71 21.10
CA GLU A 116 -9.11 -13.92 21.61
C GLU A 116 -8.06 -13.41 20.61
N LEU A 117 -8.19 -13.79 19.33
CA LEU A 117 -7.26 -13.39 18.28
C LEU A 117 -7.25 -11.89 18.02
N ILE A 118 -8.35 -11.20 18.28
CA ILE A 118 -8.41 -9.73 18.22
C ILE A 118 -7.37 -9.12 19.15
N GLU A 119 -7.30 -9.56 20.41
CA GLU A 119 -6.37 -9.00 21.39
C GLU A 119 -4.92 -9.30 20.99
N LEU A 120 -4.65 -10.55 20.60
CA LEU A 120 -3.33 -11.01 20.16
C LEU A 120 -2.86 -10.35 18.85
N SER A 121 -3.78 -10.02 17.93
CA SER A 121 -3.44 -9.45 16.61
C SER A 121 -2.78 -8.08 16.65
N HIS A 122 -2.84 -7.39 17.80
CA HIS A 122 -2.16 -6.11 17.99
C HIS A 122 -0.68 -6.28 18.35
N ASP A 123 -0.28 -7.46 18.80
CA ASP A 123 1.10 -7.78 19.08
C ASP A 123 1.87 -8.05 17.78
N TYR A 124 3.14 -7.63 17.75
CA TYR A 124 3.98 -7.71 16.56
C TYR A 124 4.28 -9.16 16.16
N GLU A 125 4.62 -10.03 17.11
CA GLU A 125 5.02 -11.42 16.85
C GLU A 125 3.78 -12.28 16.59
N TYR A 126 2.78 -12.20 17.46
CA TYR A 126 1.52 -12.92 17.26
C TYR A 126 0.81 -12.49 15.98
N GLY A 127 0.79 -11.20 15.66
CA GLY A 127 0.21 -10.69 14.43
C GLY A 127 0.83 -11.33 13.20
N SER A 128 2.15 -11.53 13.23
CA SER A 128 2.86 -12.20 12.15
C SER A 128 2.59 -13.71 12.08
N ASP A 129 2.51 -14.39 13.22
CA ASP A 129 2.24 -15.82 13.28
C ASP A 129 0.81 -16.16 12.86
N ILE A 130 -0.17 -15.31 13.20
CA ILE A 130 -1.57 -15.42 12.75
C ILE A 130 -1.64 -15.38 11.21
N ILE A 131 -0.96 -14.41 10.58
CA ILE A 131 -0.97 -14.24 9.12
C ILE A 131 -0.37 -15.47 8.40
N LEU A 132 0.67 -16.08 8.97
CA LEU A 132 1.33 -17.24 8.39
C LEU A 132 0.54 -18.54 8.62
N SER A 133 0.01 -18.72 9.83
CA SER A 133 -0.47 -20.02 10.31
C SER A 133 -1.93 -20.29 9.97
N ASP A 134 -2.75 -19.24 9.84
CA ASP A 134 -4.20 -19.38 9.66
C ASP A 134 -4.67 -18.73 8.36
N GLN A 135 -4.52 -19.43 7.23
CA GLN A 135 -5.07 -18.96 5.96
C GLN A 135 -6.62 -18.96 5.93
N TYR A 136 -7.27 -19.65 6.86
CA TYR A 136 -8.73 -19.72 6.94
C TYR A 136 -9.32 -18.37 7.40
N ILE A 137 -8.56 -17.56 8.15
CA ILE A 137 -8.98 -16.20 8.55
C ILE A 137 -9.33 -15.31 7.35
N PHE A 138 -8.58 -15.42 6.24
CA PHE A 138 -8.88 -14.70 5.00
C PHE A 138 -10.20 -15.17 4.38
N GLY A 139 -10.53 -16.44 4.57
CA GLY A 139 -11.79 -17.01 4.17
C GLY A 139 -12.96 -16.51 5.02
N VAL A 140 -12.79 -16.47 6.34
CA VAL A 140 -13.77 -15.89 7.27
C VAL A 140 -14.02 -14.42 6.95
N ALA A 141 -12.95 -13.66 6.70
CA ALA A 141 -12.98 -12.26 6.28
C ALA A 141 -13.61 -12.06 4.88
N GLY A 142 -13.87 -13.15 4.13
CA GLY A 142 -14.41 -13.09 2.77
C GLY A 142 -13.45 -12.49 1.75
N LEU A 143 -12.14 -12.53 2.02
CA LEU A 143 -11.06 -12.06 1.14
C LEU A 143 -10.61 -13.13 0.15
N VAL A 144 -10.80 -14.41 0.52
CA VAL A 144 -10.63 -15.56 -0.39
C VAL A 144 -11.91 -16.39 -0.46
N PRO A 145 -12.18 -17.09 -1.57
CA PRO A 145 -13.35 -17.94 -1.70
C PRO A 145 -13.36 -19.06 -0.66
N THR A 146 -14.51 -19.30 -0.04
CA THR A 146 -14.72 -20.45 0.86
C THR A 146 -16.07 -21.12 0.58
N LYS A 147 -16.22 -22.37 1.00
CA LYS A 147 -17.50 -23.09 0.93
C LYS A 147 -18.50 -22.63 2.00
N THR A 148 -17.99 -22.07 3.10
CA THR A 148 -18.78 -21.68 4.27
C THR A 148 -19.20 -20.22 4.14
N LYS A 149 -20.49 -19.94 4.38
CA LYS A 149 -20.98 -18.56 4.49
C LYS A 149 -20.88 -18.11 5.94
N PHE A 150 -20.12 -17.05 6.18
CA PHE A 150 -19.98 -16.42 7.49
C PHE A 150 -20.91 -15.21 7.62
N THR A 151 -21.32 -14.92 8.86
CA THR A 151 -22.11 -13.74 9.22
C THR A 151 -21.30 -12.45 9.01
N SER A 152 -21.98 -11.30 8.95
CA SER A 152 -21.31 -9.99 8.87
C SER A 152 -20.44 -9.73 10.10
N GLU A 153 -20.87 -10.17 11.28
CA GLU A 153 -20.13 -10.05 12.53
C GLU A 153 -18.79 -10.80 12.50
N LEU A 154 -18.80 -12.08 12.13
CA LEU A 154 -17.56 -12.87 12.02
C LEU A 154 -16.61 -12.32 10.95
N LYS A 155 -17.16 -11.83 9.83
CA LYS A 155 -16.39 -11.15 8.79
C LYS A 155 -15.72 -9.89 9.31
N GLU A 156 -16.45 -9.07 10.06
CA GLU A 156 -15.92 -7.83 10.65
C GLU A 156 -14.76 -8.11 11.61
N LYS A 157 -14.94 -9.10 12.52
CA LYS A 157 -13.88 -9.54 13.44
C LYS A 157 -12.64 -10.03 12.70
N ALA A 158 -12.83 -10.90 11.70
CA ALA A 158 -11.72 -11.42 10.89
C ALA A 158 -10.99 -10.32 10.09
N LEU A 159 -11.71 -9.37 9.50
CA LEU A 159 -11.11 -8.22 8.84
C LEU A 159 -10.36 -7.31 9.82
N ARG A 160 -10.86 -7.16 11.05
CA ARG A 160 -10.19 -6.42 12.12
C ARG A 160 -8.87 -7.07 12.51
N ILE A 161 -8.86 -8.39 12.73
CA ILE A 161 -7.65 -9.18 13.00
C ILE A 161 -6.62 -8.97 11.89
N VAL A 162 -7.00 -9.21 10.63
CA VAL A 162 -6.09 -9.05 9.48
C VAL A 162 -5.53 -7.63 9.43
N GLY A 163 -6.38 -6.61 9.61
CA GLY A 163 -5.95 -5.22 9.61
C GLY A 163 -5.03 -4.84 10.78
N SER A 164 -5.22 -5.44 11.96
CA SER A 164 -4.36 -5.24 13.13
C SER A 164 -3.00 -5.93 12.96
N CYS A 165 -2.99 -7.19 12.52
CA CYS A 165 -1.76 -7.96 12.26
C CYS A 165 -0.80 -7.24 11.32
N LEU A 166 -1.32 -6.56 10.29
CA LEU A 166 -0.51 -5.91 9.26
C LEU A 166 -0.06 -4.49 9.63
N ARG A 167 -0.70 -3.85 10.62
CA ARG A 167 -0.46 -2.44 10.93
C ARG A 167 0.92 -2.26 11.55
N ASN A 168 1.78 -1.49 10.88
CA ASN A 168 3.16 -1.25 11.31
C ASN A 168 3.97 -2.54 11.55
N ASN A 169 3.62 -3.62 10.85
CA ASN A 169 4.24 -4.93 11.02
C ASN A 169 4.86 -5.41 9.69
N ALA A 170 6.17 -5.17 9.53
CA ALA A 170 6.88 -5.50 8.30
C ALA A 170 6.92 -7.01 8.03
N ASP A 171 7.13 -7.81 9.08
CA ASP A 171 7.23 -9.27 8.99
C ASP A 171 5.90 -9.90 8.55
N ALA A 172 4.78 -9.47 9.15
CA ALA A 172 3.45 -9.90 8.73
C ALA A 172 3.14 -9.54 7.27
N VAL A 173 3.50 -8.32 6.85
CA VAL A 173 3.31 -7.87 5.46
C VAL A 173 4.18 -8.65 4.48
N GLU A 174 5.43 -8.93 4.82
CA GLU A 174 6.33 -9.73 3.99
C GLU A 174 5.86 -11.18 3.89
N LYS A 175 5.40 -11.80 4.98
CA LYS A 175 4.80 -13.14 4.96
C LYS A 175 3.53 -13.22 4.11
N LEU A 176 2.70 -12.17 4.10
CA LEU A 176 1.48 -12.12 3.30
C LEU A 176 1.73 -11.83 1.82
N LEU A 177 2.54 -10.81 1.52
CA LEU A 177 2.68 -10.23 0.16
C LEU A 177 3.99 -10.59 -0.53
N GLY A 178 4.94 -11.16 0.21
CA GLY A 178 6.32 -11.36 -0.23
C GLY A 178 7.07 -10.04 -0.39
N THR A 179 8.26 -10.13 -1.00
CA THR A 179 9.11 -8.96 -1.32
C THR A 179 8.99 -8.52 -2.77
N VAL A 180 8.40 -9.35 -3.64
CA VAL A 180 8.25 -9.12 -5.08
C VAL A 180 6.81 -9.40 -5.52
N PRO A 181 6.20 -8.52 -6.33
CA PRO A 181 4.86 -8.77 -6.85
C PRO A 181 4.76 -10.05 -7.66
N ASN A 182 3.64 -10.74 -7.51
CA ASN A 182 3.27 -11.88 -8.35
C ASN A 182 1.76 -11.84 -8.64
N THR A 183 1.30 -12.71 -9.54
CA THR A 183 -0.10 -12.75 -9.96
C THR A 183 -1.07 -12.91 -8.79
N ILE A 184 -0.72 -13.71 -7.78
CA ILE A 184 -1.59 -13.99 -6.63
C ILE A 184 -1.72 -12.74 -5.77
N THR A 185 -0.61 -12.07 -5.45
CA THR A 185 -0.63 -10.88 -4.58
C THR A 185 -1.26 -9.67 -5.29
N ILE A 186 -1.09 -9.55 -6.61
CA ILE A 186 -1.81 -8.57 -7.44
C ILE A 186 -3.32 -8.85 -7.42
N GLN A 187 -3.73 -10.11 -7.57
CA GLN A 187 -5.14 -10.48 -7.53
C GLN A 187 -5.76 -10.23 -6.15
N PHE A 188 -5.03 -10.55 -5.07
CA PHE A 188 -5.43 -10.25 -3.71
C PHE A 188 -5.69 -8.75 -3.53
N MET A 189 -4.71 -7.89 -3.88
CA MET A 189 -4.88 -6.44 -3.81
C MET A 189 -6.03 -5.94 -4.68
N SER A 190 -6.15 -6.45 -5.91
CA SER A 190 -7.24 -6.08 -6.83
C SER A 190 -8.62 -6.46 -6.26
N ASN A 191 -8.73 -7.56 -5.53
CA ASN A 191 -9.96 -7.97 -4.86
C ASN A 191 -10.32 -7.03 -3.71
N LEU A 192 -9.34 -6.59 -2.91
CA LEU A 192 -9.54 -5.59 -1.86
C LEU A 192 -10.07 -4.28 -2.44
N VAL A 193 -9.38 -3.73 -3.45
CA VAL A 193 -9.81 -2.49 -4.14
C VAL A 193 -11.19 -2.65 -4.77
N GLY A 194 -11.45 -3.79 -5.41
CA GLY A 194 -12.75 -4.07 -6.03
C GLY A 194 -13.90 -4.13 -5.02
N LYS A 195 -13.66 -4.72 -3.83
CA LYS A 195 -14.64 -4.77 -2.75
C LYS A 195 -14.92 -3.39 -2.15
N VAL A 196 -13.89 -2.58 -1.90
CA VAL A 196 -14.07 -1.19 -1.44
C VAL A 196 -14.90 -0.41 -2.44
N ASN A 197 -14.67 -0.59 -3.74
CA ASN A 197 -15.32 0.20 -4.77
C ASN A 197 -16.67 -0.36 -5.21
N SER A 198 -17.17 -1.41 -4.55
CA SER A 198 -18.50 -1.94 -4.84
C SER A 198 -19.58 -0.92 -4.46
N THR A 199 -20.59 -0.79 -5.32
CA THR A 199 -21.70 0.18 -5.17
C THR A 199 -23.03 -0.55 -5.30
N GLY A 200 -24.01 -0.25 -4.45
CA GLY A 200 -25.36 -0.83 -4.51
C GLY A 200 -26.07 -0.86 -3.15
N GLU A 201 -27.33 -1.32 -3.13
CA GLU A 201 -28.20 -1.30 -1.93
C GLU A 201 -27.73 -2.23 -0.79
N ASN A 202 -26.83 -3.18 -1.06
CA ASN A 202 -26.35 -4.17 -0.08
C ASN A 202 -24.86 -4.02 0.26
N VAL A 203 -24.29 -2.83 0.03
CA VAL A 203 -22.89 -2.56 0.35
C VAL A 203 -22.75 -2.31 1.86
N ASP A 204 -21.88 -3.08 2.50
CA ASP A 204 -21.56 -2.94 3.91
C ASP A 204 -20.41 -1.93 4.08
N SER A 205 -20.72 -0.74 4.57
CA SER A 205 -19.73 0.33 4.77
C SER A 205 -18.72 0.00 5.87
N VAL A 206 -19.10 -0.86 6.83
CA VAL A 206 -18.17 -1.37 7.86
C VAL A 206 -17.16 -2.29 7.19
N GLU A 207 -17.60 -3.23 6.34
CA GLU A 207 -16.71 -4.08 5.55
C GLU A 207 -15.75 -3.23 4.69
N GLN A 208 -16.27 -2.23 3.94
CA GLN A 208 -15.45 -1.33 3.13
C GLN A 208 -14.39 -0.59 3.96
N LYS A 209 -14.78 -0.05 5.13
CA LYS A 209 -13.86 0.67 6.02
C LYS A 209 -12.77 -0.23 6.58
N ARG A 210 -13.10 -1.49 6.89
CA ARG A 210 -12.11 -2.49 7.36
C ARG A 210 -11.16 -2.89 6.24
N ILE A 211 -11.66 -3.10 5.02
CA ILE A 211 -10.80 -3.37 3.86
C ILE A 211 -9.88 -2.19 3.57
N LEU A 212 -10.38 -0.94 3.61
CA LEU A 212 -9.52 0.25 3.51
C LEU A 212 -8.47 0.31 4.61
N SER A 213 -8.78 -0.20 5.81
CA SER A 213 -7.81 -0.28 6.90
C SER A 213 -6.71 -1.31 6.61
N ILE A 214 -7.03 -2.43 5.97
CA ILE A 214 -6.05 -3.43 5.49
C ILE A 214 -5.18 -2.83 4.39
N ILE A 215 -5.77 -2.20 3.37
CA ILE A 215 -5.02 -1.54 2.29
C ILE A 215 -4.10 -0.45 2.88
N GLY A 216 -4.62 0.38 3.79
CA GLY A 216 -3.85 1.41 4.47
C GLY A 216 -2.77 0.88 5.42
N ALA A 217 -2.87 -0.36 5.90
CA ALA A 217 -1.83 -1.01 6.69
C ALA A 217 -0.66 -1.49 5.82
N VAL A 218 -0.92 -1.89 4.56
CA VAL A 218 0.12 -2.41 3.67
C VAL A 218 0.77 -1.33 2.79
N ILE A 219 0.07 -0.25 2.47
CA ILE A 219 0.58 0.87 1.64
C ILE A 219 1.85 1.55 2.20
N PRO A 220 2.07 1.68 3.50
CA PRO A 220 3.34 2.21 4.01
C PRO A 220 4.56 1.40 3.54
N PHE A 221 4.38 0.12 3.24
CA PHE A 221 5.43 -0.78 2.76
C PHE A 221 5.56 -0.73 1.24
N LYS A 222 6.80 -0.85 0.76
CA LYS A 222 7.16 -0.78 -0.66
C LYS A 222 6.36 -1.77 -1.53
N ILE A 223 6.26 -3.03 -1.09
CA ILE A 223 5.48 -4.05 -1.80
C ILE A 223 4.00 -3.68 -1.89
N GLY A 224 3.42 -3.14 -0.81
CA GLY A 224 2.02 -2.71 -0.78
C GLY A 224 1.73 -1.57 -1.77
N LYS A 225 2.59 -0.54 -1.82
CA LYS A 225 2.48 0.54 -2.83
C LYS A 225 2.49 0.02 -4.25
N VAL A 226 3.46 -0.85 -4.54
CA VAL A 226 3.63 -1.44 -5.87
C VAL A 226 2.41 -2.25 -6.27
N LEU A 227 1.88 -3.09 -5.38
CA LEU A 227 0.69 -3.90 -5.65
C LEU A 227 -0.57 -3.05 -5.83
N PHE A 228 -0.70 -2.00 -5.02
CA PHE A 228 -1.81 -1.05 -5.12
C PHE A 228 -1.82 -0.40 -6.50
N GLU A 229 -0.69 0.10 -7.00
CA GLU A 229 -0.63 0.70 -8.33
C GLU A 229 -0.70 -0.33 -9.47
N ALA A 230 -0.15 -1.52 -9.30
CA ALA A 230 -0.25 -2.60 -10.29
C ALA A 230 -1.71 -2.96 -10.62
N CYS A 231 -2.64 -2.74 -9.67
CA CYS A 231 -4.07 -2.92 -9.87
C CYS A 231 -4.86 -1.62 -10.12
N SER A 232 -4.16 -0.51 -10.40
CA SER A 232 -4.73 0.85 -10.58
C SER A 232 -5.50 1.35 -9.35
N GLY A 233 -5.00 1.05 -8.16
CA GLY A 233 -5.62 1.36 -6.87
C GLY A 233 -5.95 2.83 -6.70
N THR A 234 -4.98 3.73 -6.92
CA THR A 234 -5.19 5.19 -6.78
C THR A 234 -6.31 5.68 -7.70
N GLN A 235 -6.26 5.31 -8.98
CA GLN A 235 -7.30 5.70 -9.95
C GLN A 235 -8.67 5.17 -9.55
N LYS A 236 -8.75 3.88 -9.25
CA LYS A 236 -10.02 3.22 -8.92
C LYS A 236 -10.64 3.84 -7.68
N LEU A 237 -9.87 3.98 -6.60
CA LEU A 237 -10.36 4.51 -5.33
C LEU A 237 -10.79 5.98 -5.46
N LEU A 238 -10.01 6.81 -6.14
CA LEU A 238 -10.36 8.21 -6.37
C LEU A 238 -11.69 8.35 -7.12
N LEU A 239 -11.87 7.63 -8.23
CA LEU A 239 -13.09 7.67 -9.05
C LEU A 239 -14.34 7.05 -8.38
N SER A 240 -14.16 6.38 -7.25
CA SER A 240 -15.26 5.88 -6.42
C SER A 240 -15.48 6.69 -5.15
N LEU A 241 -14.58 7.63 -4.82
CA LEU A 241 -14.57 8.29 -3.51
C LEU A 241 -15.90 9.00 -3.22
N ASP A 242 -16.50 9.64 -4.21
CA ASP A 242 -17.77 10.33 -4.10
C ASP A 242 -18.99 9.41 -3.91
N LYS A 243 -18.83 8.11 -4.21
CA LYS A 243 -19.87 7.07 -4.08
C LYS A 243 -19.82 6.33 -2.75
N LEU A 244 -18.76 6.51 -1.97
CA LEU A 244 -18.61 5.88 -0.66
C LEU A 244 -19.40 6.64 0.41
N GLU A 245 -19.77 5.97 1.49
CA GLU A 245 -20.35 6.64 2.67
C GLU A 245 -19.34 7.59 3.31
N SER A 246 -19.77 8.74 3.84
CA SER A 246 -18.89 9.82 4.35
C SER A 246 -17.74 9.35 5.25
N SER A 247 -17.99 8.39 6.15
CA SER A 247 -16.96 7.86 7.05
C SER A 247 -15.89 7.04 6.33
N VAL A 248 -16.27 6.38 5.22
CA VAL A 248 -15.40 5.63 4.32
C VAL A 248 -14.68 6.58 3.36
N GLN A 249 -15.36 7.64 2.89
CA GLN A 249 -14.75 8.71 2.07
C GLN A 249 -13.54 9.32 2.78
N LEU A 250 -13.69 9.72 4.05
CA LEU A 250 -12.60 10.32 4.82
C LEU A 250 -11.39 9.40 4.90
N ARG A 251 -11.62 8.10 5.17
CA ARG A 251 -10.54 7.12 5.27
C ARG A 251 -9.87 6.88 3.91
N GLY A 252 -10.67 6.79 2.84
CA GLY A 252 -10.17 6.64 1.48
C GLY A 252 -9.32 7.83 1.05
N TYR A 253 -9.75 9.05 1.38
CA TYR A 253 -9.00 10.27 1.13
C TYR A 253 -7.66 10.29 1.88
N GLN A 254 -7.66 10.04 3.20
CA GLN A 254 -6.44 9.99 4.00
C GLN A 254 -5.41 9.01 3.42
N MET A 255 -5.87 7.83 3.00
CA MET A 255 -5.00 6.82 2.39
C MET A 255 -4.43 7.28 1.04
N LEU A 256 -5.25 7.91 0.19
CA LEU A 256 -4.79 8.48 -1.08
C LEU A 256 -3.79 9.61 -0.85
N ASP A 257 -4.04 10.46 0.15
CA ASP A 257 -3.17 11.57 0.47
C ASP A 257 -1.79 11.09 0.94
N ASP A 258 -1.74 10.09 1.83
CA ASP A 258 -0.50 9.42 2.25
C ASP A 258 0.27 8.84 1.06
N PHE A 259 -0.45 8.19 0.13
CA PHE A 259 0.15 7.61 -1.07
C PHE A 259 0.74 8.69 -1.99
N ILE A 260 0.02 9.78 -2.21
CA ILE A 260 0.42 10.87 -3.10
C ILE A 260 1.54 11.72 -2.47
N HIS A 261 1.69 11.75 -1.14
CA HIS A 261 2.78 12.43 -0.43
C HIS A 261 4.14 11.75 -0.55
N HIS A 262 4.17 10.43 -0.76
CA HIS A 262 5.41 9.67 -0.83
C HIS A 262 5.56 8.96 -2.19
N PRO A 263 5.70 9.71 -3.31
CA PRO A 263 5.88 9.16 -4.65
C PRO A 263 7.30 8.59 -4.89
N GLU A 264 8.14 8.58 -3.86
CA GLU A 264 9.51 8.07 -3.92
C GLU A 264 9.54 6.57 -3.62
N GLU A 265 10.33 5.88 -4.44
CA GLU A 265 10.55 4.43 -4.50
C GLU A 265 9.49 3.57 -5.19
N GLU A 266 9.42 3.69 -6.51
CA GLU A 266 8.95 2.59 -7.34
C GLU A 266 10.15 1.83 -7.91
N LEU A 267 10.34 0.59 -7.46
CA LEU A 267 11.28 -0.35 -8.07
C LEU A 267 10.75 -0.90 -9.42
N LEU A 268 9.52 -0.56 -9.81
CA LEU A 268 8.75 -1.26 -10.84
C LEU A 268 8.01 -0.38 -11.83
N SER A 269 8.04 0.96 -11.70
CA SER A 269 7.57 1.82 -12.78
C SER A 269 8.74 2.25 -13.65
N SER A 270 8.55 2.15 -14.97
CA SER A 270 9.45 2.77 -15.94
C SER A 270 9.36 4.30 -15.94
N LEU A 271 8.61 4.89 -15.00
CA LEU A 271 8.27 6.31 -14.99
C LEU A 271 9.22 7.05 -14.06
N THR A 272 9.68 8.19 -14.52
CA THR A 272 10.38 9.17 -13.69
C THR A 272 9.43 9.75 -12.64
N ALA A 273 9.98 10.25 -11.51
CA ALA A 273 9.18 10.93 -10.48
C ALA A 273 8.31 12.06 -11.06
N LYS A 274 8.81 12.74 -12.10
CA LYS A 274 8.11 13.80 -12.83
C LYS A 274 6.89 13.27 -13.59
N GLU A 275 7.01 12.15 -14.29
CA GLU A 275 5.89 11.53 -15.02
C GLU A 275 4.81 11.02 -14.06
N ARG A 276 5.20 10.52 -12.88
CA ARG A 276 4.26 10.13 -11.82
C ARG A 276 3.46 11.31 -11.29
N LEU A 277 4.14 12.43 -11.03
CA LEU A 277 3.50 13.67 -10.62
C LEU A 277 2.48 14.15 -11.67
N VAL A 278 2.83 14.12 -12.96
CA VAL A 278 1.91 14.46 -14.06
C VAL A 278 0.67 13.56 -14.04
N LYS A 279 0.86 12.24 -13.93
CA LYS A 279 -0.26 11.29 -13.86
C LYS A 279 -1.19 11.55 -12.67
N HIS A 280 -0.65 11.84 -11.50
CA HIS A 280 -1.46 12.17 -10.33
C HIS A 280 -2.27 13.46 -10.53
N ILE A 281 -1.64 14.50 -11.12
CA ILE A 281 -2.32 15.76 -11.45
C ILE A 281 -3.46 15.52 -12.45
N GLU A 282 -3.19 14.78 -13.53
CA GLU A 282 -4.20 14.44 -14.55
C GLU A 282 -5.35 13.62 -13.95
N LEU A 283 -5.03 12.69 -13.05
CA LEU A 283 -6.01 11.87 -12.38
C LEU A 283 -6.94 12.71 -11.48
N ILE A 284 -6.39 13.60 -10.65
CA ILE A 284 -7.21 14.48 -9.80
C ILE A 284 -8.05 15.46 -10.63
N GLN A 285 -7.50 15.99 -11.72
CA GLN A 285 -8.29 16.80 -12.66
C GLN A 285 -9.43 16.00 -13.28
N SER A 286 -9.18 14.74 -13.67
CA SER A 286 -10.21 13.87 -14.25
C SER A 286 -11.31 13.53 -13.26
N PHE A 287 -10.96 13.42 -11.96
CA PHE A 287 -11.94 13.28 -10.89
C PHE A 287 -12.88 14.49 -10.90
N PHE A 288 -12.37 15.70 -10.69
CA PHE A 288 -13.20 16.92 -10.68
C PHE A 288 -13.99 17.12 -11.99
N ALA A 289 -13.36 16.85 -13.13
CA ALA A 289 -14.01 16.97 -14.44
C ALA A 289 -15.18 16.00 -14.65
N SER A 290 -15.26 14.91 -13.88
CA SER A 290 -16.29 13.88 -14.04
C SER A 290 -17.68 14.30 -13.53
N GLY A 291 -17.81 15.47 -12.89
CA GLY A 291 -19.10 16.17 -12.70
C GLY A 291 -19.47 16.39 -11.24
N LYS A 292 -20.78 16.37 -10.92
CA LYS A 292 -21.24 16.60 -9.55
C LYS A 292 -20.92 15.41 -8.66
N HIS A 293 -19.96 15.60 -7.76
CA HIS A 293 -19.58 14.63 -6.75
C HIS A 293 -20.35 14.88 -5.45
N SER A 294 -20.84 13.81 -4.81
CA SER A 294 -21.36 13.83 -3.44
C SER A 294 -20.25 13.72 -2.39
N LEU A 295 -19.10 14.34 -2.69
CA LEU A 295 -17.95 14.34 -1.79
C LEU A 295 -18.21 15.32 -0.64
N ASP A 296 -17.81 14.94 0.57
CA ASP A 296 -17.81 15.86 1.71
C ASP A 296 -17.03 17.15 1.38
N ILE A 297 -17.56 18.31 1.79
CA ILE A 297 -17.01 19.63 1.44
C ILE A 297 -15.56 19.77 1.92
N ALA A 298 -15.23 19.25 3.11
CA ALA A 298 -13.87 19.34 3.62
C ALA A 298 -12.91 18.47 2.80
N ILE A 299 -13.33 17.26 2.42
CA ILE A 299 -12.53 16.36 1.57
C ILE A 299 -12.34 16.95 0.17
N ASN A 300 -13.39 17.54 -0.41
CA ASN A 300 -13.31 18.21 -1.70
C ASN A 300 -12.28 19.34 -1.69
N ARG A 301 -12.32 20.20 -0.65
CA ARG A 301 -11.34 21.27 -0.47
C ARG A 301 -9.93 20.74 -0.31
N GLU A 302 -9.72 19.72 0.51
CA GLU A 302 -8.39 19.16 0.77
C GLU A 302 -7.81 18.52 -0.50
N LEU A 303 -8.63 17.80 -1.27
CA LEU A 303 -8.24 17.26 -2.58
C LEU A 303 -7.88 18.37 -3.59
N PHE A 304 -8.61 19.49 -3.57
CA PHE A 304 -8.31 20.63 -4.44
C PHE A 304 -7.02 21.36 -4.01
N THR A 305 -6.83 21.57 -2.71
CA THR A 305 -5.56 22.06 -2.12
C THR A 305 -4.40 21.17 -2.54
N ARG A 306 -4.61 19.85 -2.55
CA ARG A 306 -3.60 18.89 -3.01
C ARG A 306 -3.26 19.08 -4.49
N LEU A 307 -4.26 19.24 -5.35
CA LEU A 307 -4.04 19.53 -6.77
C LEU A 307 -3.21 20.81 -6.97
N ILE A 308 -3.50 21.87 -6.21
CA ILE A 308 -2.75 23.14 -6.23
C ILE A 308 -1.29 22.91 -5.84
N ALA A 309 -1.04 22.19 -4.75
CA ALA A 309 0.32 21.92 -4.26
C ALA A 309 1.14 21.12 -5.29
N LEU A 310 0.57 20.03 -5.83
CA LEU A 310 1.22 19.22 -6.86
C LEU A 310 1.50 20.05 -8.12
N ARG A 311 0.55 20.89 -8.53
CA ARG A 311 0.69 21.75 -9.70
C ARG A 311 1.77 22.81 -9.50
N THR A 312 1.81 23.46 -8.34
CA THR A 312 2.80 24.49 -8.01
C THR A 312 4.22 23.91 -8.01
N ASN A 313 4.37 22.71 -7.42
CA ASN A 313 5.63 21.97 -7.46
C ASN A 313 6.07 21.69 -8.90
N LEU A 314 5.14 21.25 -9.76
CA LEU A 314 5.44 20.98 -11.16
C LEU A 314 5.76 22.27 -11.96
N GLU A 315 5.01 23.34 -11.74
CA GLU A 315 5.16 24.62 -12.46
C GLU A 315 6.53 25.24 -12.21
N SER A 316 7.00 25.19 -10.96
CA SER A 316 8.35 25.65 -10.57
C SER A 316 9.47 24.92 -11.31
N ALA A 317 9.25 23.65 -11.67
CA ALA A 317 10.22 22.83 -12.37
C ALA A 317 10.05 22.86 -13.90
N ASN A 318 8.81 22.91 -14.42
CA ASN A 318 8.50 22.87 -15.84
C ASN A 318 7.05 23.32 -16.18
N PRO A 319 6.83 24.62 -16.47
CA PRO A 319 5.51 25.24 -16.68
C PRO A 319 4.56 24.56 -17.67
N ASN A 320 5.12 23.93 -18.71
CA ASN A 320 4.34 23.42 -19.84
C ASN A 320 4.11 21.91 -19.82
N LEU A 321 4.57 21.21 -18.78
CA LEU A 321 4.65 19.74 -18.81
C LEU A 321 3.29 19.06 -18.64
N CYS A 322 2.46 19.58 -17.75
CA CYS A 322 1.07 19.16 -17.64
C CYS A 322 0.24 20.38 -18.05
N LYS A 323 -0.84 20.21 -18.80
CA LYS A 323 -1.78 21.30 -19.06
C LYS A 323 -3.14 20.92 -18.50
N PRO A 324 -3.87 21.87 -17.92
CA PRO A 324 -5.21 21.59 -17.45
C PRO A 324 -6.10 21.12 -18.60
N SER A 325 -6.90 20.07 -18.35
CA SER A 325 -7.85 19.59 -19.36
C SER A 325 -8.98 20.60 -19.56
N THR A 326 -9.55 20.64 -20.76
CA THR A 326 -10.70 21.52 -21.04
C THR A 326 -11.90 21.20 -20.14
N ASP A 327 -12.14 19.91 -19.86
CA ASP A 327 -13.23 19.48 -19.01
C ASP A 327 -13.04 19.93 -17.55
N PHE A 328 -11.81 19.87 -17.03
CA PHE A 328 -11.49 20.40 -15.70
C PHE A 328 -11.66 21.93 -15.64
N LEU A 329 -11.23 22.65 -16.68
CA LEU A 329 -11.41 24.10 -16.74
C LEU A 329 -12.88 24.50 -16.80
N ASN A 330 -13.72 23.72 -17.48
CA ASN A 330 -15.17 23.94 -17.50
C ASN A 330 -15.78 23.67 -16.13
N TRP A 331 -15.40 22.57 -15.47
CA TRP A 331 -15.81 22.30 -14.09
C TRP A 331 -15.43 23.45 -13.14
N LEU A 332 -14.22 24.00 -13.26
CA LEU A 332 -13.77 25.10 -12.41
C LEU A 332 -14.61 26.37 -12.62
N ILE A 333 -15.07 26.63 -13.84
CA ILE A 333 -15.99 27.76 -14.14
C ILE A 333 -17.34 27.51 -13.47
N ASP A 334 -17.89 26.31 -13.61
CA ASP A 334 -19.18 25.95 -13.02
C ASP A 334 -19.12 26.03 -11.48
N GLU A 335 -18.02 25.59 -10.88
CA GLU A 335 -17.81 25.63 -9.42
C GLU A 335 -17.68 27.06 -8.89
N ILE A 336 -16.97 27.94 -9.62
CA ILE A 336 -16.89 29.38 -9.31
C ILE A 336 -18.29 30.01 -9.26
N GLU A 337 -19.13 29.71 -10.25
CA GLU A 337 -20.49 30.25 -10.32
C GLU A 337 -21.41 29.65 -9.26
N ALA A 338 -21.28 28.35 -8.96
CA ALA A 338 -22.08 27.67 -7.94
C ALA A 338 -21.77 28.18 -6.53
N THR A 339 -20.54 28.60 -6.27
CA THR A 339 -20.07 29.03 -4.94
C THR A 339 -20.08 30.55 -4.75
N LYS A 340 -20.35 31.35 -5.80
CA LYS A 340 -20.25 32.83 -5.73
C LYS A 340 -21.09 33.48 -4.64
N ASP A 341 -22.29 32.96 -4.40
CA ASP A 341 -23.25 33.53 -3.45
C ASP A 341 -23.14 32.86 -2.06
N THR A 342 -22.75 31.58 -2.03
CA THR A 342 -22.71 30.76 -0.80
C THR A 342 -21.35 30.81 -0.10
N ASP A 343 -20.25 30.92 -0.84
CA ASP A 343 -18.90 31.13 -0.34
C ASP A 343 -18.10 32.09 -1.26
N PRO A 344 -18.35 33.41 -1.16
CA PRO A 344 -17.71 34.40 -2.03
C PRO A 344 -16.18 34.43 -1.91
N HIS A 345 -15.63 34.06 -0.74
CA HIS A 345 -14.18 34.02 -0.54
C HIS A 345 -13.57 32.87 -1.35
N PHE A 346 -14.13 31.68 -1.23
CA PHE A 346 -13.67 30.51 -1.99
C PHE A 346 -13.84 30.71 -3.50
N SER A 347 -14.99 31.24 -3.95
CA SER A 347 -15.21 31.56 -5.36
C SER A 347 -14.15 32.54 -5.91
N LYS A 348 -13.78 33.57 -5.13
CA LYS A 348 -12.71 34.51 -5.51
C LYS A 348 -11.34 33.84 -5.59
N GLU A 349 -11.03 32.94 -4.68
CA GLU A 349 -9.80 32.14 -4.69
C GLU A 349 -9.74 31.25 -5.93
N LEU A 350 -10.81 30.52 -6.25
CA LEU A 350 -10.92 29.72 -7.47
C LEU A 350 -10.75 30.56 -8.74
N LYS A 351 -11.37 31.75 -8.81
CA LYS A 351 -11.18 32.70 -9.92
C LYS A 351 -9.70 33.06 -10.09
N HIS A 352 -8.99 33.34 -9.00
CA HIS A 352 -7.57 33.65 -9.05
C HIS A 352 -6.73 32.47 -9.56
N LEU A 353 -6.93 31.29 -8.99
CA LEU A 353 -6.21 30.06 -9.36
C LEU A 353 -6.46 29.66 -10.82
N ARG A 354 -7.67 29.86 -11.33
CA ARG A 354 -8.03 29.60 -12.73
C ARG A 354 -7.13 30.33 -13.71
N PHE A 355 -6.73 31.57 -13.41
CA PHE A 355 -5.89 32.36 -14.31
C PHE A 355 -4.40 32.20 -14.05
N GLU A 356 -3.98 32.22 -12.79
CA GLU A 356 -2.56 32.23 -12.42
C GLU A 356 -1.93 30.85 -12.50
N LEU A 357 -2.65 29.80 -12.09
CA LEU A 357 -2.09 28.46 -11.96
C LEU A 357 -2.57 27.49 -13.05
N PHE A 358 -3.86 27.58 -13.42
CA PHE A 358 -4.47 26.65 -14.38
C PHE A 358 -4.72 27.27 -15.76
N GLY A 359 -4.42 28.55 -15.95
CA GLY A 359 -4.81 29.29 -17.15
C GLY A 359 -3.68 30.15 -17.71
N ASN A 360 -4.08 31.19 -18.44
CA ASN A 360 -3.16 32.20 -18.92
C ASN A 360 -3.22 33.41 -17.98
N PRO A 361 -2.13 33.76 -17.26
CA PRO A 361 -2.10 34.92 -16.38
C PRO A 361 -2.45 36.23 -17.09
N LEU A 362 -2.18 36.34 -18.39
CA LEU A 362 -2.53 37.54 -19.17
C LEU A 362 -4.04 37.68 -19.42
N ALA A 363 -4.81 36.60 -19.29
CA ALA A 363 -6.27 36.63 -19.36
C ALA A 363 -6.92 37.14 -18.06
N SER A 364 -6.20 37.13 -16.93
CA SER A 364 -6.70 37.65 -15.64
C SER A 364 -7.07 39.13 -15.75
N ARG A 365 -6.27 39.91 -16.51
CA ARG A 365 -6.45 41.35 -16.70
C ARG A 365 -7.79 41.72 -17.33
N LYS A 366 -8.38 40.85 -18.15
CA LYS A 366 -9.71 41.04 -18.76
C LYS A 366 -10.84 40.49 -17.89
N GLY A 367 -10.64 39.31 -17.30
CA GLY A 367 -11.69 38.66 -16.49
C GLY A 367 -12.09 39.44 -15.23
N PHE A 368 -11.16 40.15 -14.60
CA PHE A 368 -11.47 40.97 -13.41
C PHE A 368 -11.97 42.40 -13.73
N SER A 369 -11.86 42.86 -14.98
CA SER A 369 -12.29 44.20 -15.38
C SER A 369 -13.72 44.26 -15.94
N ASP A 370 -14.29 43.11 -16.33
CA ASP A 370 -15.68 43.02 -16.82
C ASP A 370 -16.74 42.93 -15.69
N GLU A 371 -16.34 42.92 -14.41
CA GLU A 371 -17.23 42.81 -13.23
C GLU A 371 -17.20 44.04 -12.28
N LEU A 372 -16.61 45.17 -12.69
CA LEU A 372 -16.59 46.44 -11.93
C LEU A 372 -17.72 47.39 -12.32
#